data_AF-L7UES6-F1
#
_entry.id   AF-L7UES6-F1
#
_cell.length_a   1.000
_cell.length_b   1.000
_cell.length_c   1.000
_cell.angle_alpha   90.00
_cell.angle_beta   90.00
_cell.angle_gamma   90.00
#
_symmetry.space_group_name_H-M   'P 1'
#
loop_
_entity.id
_entity.type
_entity.pdbx_description
1 polymer ?
#
loop_
_entity_poly.entity_id
_entity_poly.type
_entity_poly.pdbx_seq_one_letter_code
_entity_poly.pdbx_strand_id
1 'polypeptide(L)'
;MPVLRGAVTFSRFRVEHAKEAPSDIKRWLTRGLKAHAFEPIDRRSEDDRAAGFVELENADAVDFSAGRVFYGEYALFSFRIDSLKVPAAAMKAELAKWSANFEQENDRPASRGEKTQAKAQIKQMLRTRATPRTNVLDVSWNQTTQQMQIWAASRKVVEEIIIALENALSLKFVGLTPAAIAQTSGLDEGALGPTAELIGMDLPATAEVAHGEA
;
A
#
# COMPACT_ATOMS: atom_id res chain seq x y z
N MET A 1 -8.04 3.41 -17.64
CA MET A 1 -6.58 3.15 -17.66
C MET A 1 -5.89 4.11 -18.64
N PRO A 2 -4.75 4.73 -18.32
CA PRO A 2 -4.16 5.73 -19.20
C PRO A 2 -3.23 5.04 -20.21
N VAL A 3 -3.78 4.65 -21.36
CA VAL A 3 -2.99 4.27 -22.55
C VAL A 3 -2.96 5.42 -23.58
N LEU A 4 -3.95 6.33 -23.52
CA LEU A 4 -4.07 7.44 -24.48
C LEU A 4 -3.98 8.83 -23.82
N ARG A 5 -4.33 8.97 -22.53
CA ARG A 5 -4.28 10.22 -21.76
C ARG A 5 -4.14 9.93 -20.27
N GLY A 6 -3.31 10.70 -19.57
CA GLY A 6 -3.11 10.62 -18.11
C GLY A 6 -1.78 9.99 -17.71
N ALA A 7 -1.47 10.03 -16.42
CA ALA A 7 -0.27 9.40 -15.86
C ALA A 7 -0.60 7.99 -15.35
N VAL A 8 0.30 7.05 -15.63
CA VAL A 8 0.28 5.72 -15.00
C VAL A 8 1.23 5.75 -13.82
N THR A 9 0.78 5.25 -12.67
CA THR A 9 1.59 5.23 -11.44
C THR A 9 1.67 3.81 -10.90
N PHE A 10 2.88 3.26 -10.89
CA PHE A 10 3.16 1.95 -10.29
C PHE A 10 4.61 1.86 -9.83
N SER A 11 4.85 0.93 -8.91
CA SER A 11 6.18 0.50 -8.46
C SER A 11 6.49 -0.86 -9.06
N ARG A 12 7.73 -1.07 -9.52
CA ARG A 12 8.15 -2.29 -10.23
C ARG A 12 9.16 -3.09 -9.43
N PHE A 13 8.95 -4.40 -9.41
CA PHE A 13 9.80 -5.35 -8.73
C PHE A 13 10.05 -6.57 -9.61
N ARG A 14 11.25 -7.13 -9.48
CA ARG A 14 11.50 -8.53 -9.79
C ARG A 14 11.16 -9.33 -8.54
N VAL A 15 10.49 -10.46 -8.74
CA VAL A 15 10.03 -11.33 -7.67
C VAL A 15 10.80 -12.64 -7.76
N GLU A 16 11.22 -13.13 -6.59
CA GLU A 16 11.87 -14.42 -6.46
C GLU A 16 11.16 -15.21 -5.37
N HIS A 17 11.09 -16.54 -5.51
CA HIS A 17 10.61 -17.38 -4.42
C HIS A 17 11.67 -17.44 -3.32
N ALA A 18 11.29 -17.16 -2.07
CA ALA A 18 12.22 -17.22 -0.94
C ALA A 18 12.66 -18.66 -0.62
N LYS A 19 11.87 -19.64 -1.04
CA LYS A 19 12.09 -21.09 -0.96
C LYS A 19 12.02 -21.68 -2.38
N GLU A 20 12.12 -23.00 -2.49
CA GLU A 20 11.88 -23.69 -3.75
C GLU A 20 10.51 -23.32 -4.33
N ALA A 21 10.47 -23.08 -5.64
CA ALA A 21 9.27 -22.66 -6.34
C ALA A 21 8.18 -23.74 -6.22
N PRO A 22 6.91 -23.35 -6.00
CA PRO A 22 5.82 -24.30 -5.85
C PRO A 22 5.57 -25.05 -7.16
N SER A 23 5.33 -26.36 -7.06
CA SER A 23 5.01 -27.21 -8.21
C SER A 23 3.66 -26.88 -8.87
N ASP A 24 2.71 -26.36 -8.09
CA ASP A 24 1.42 -25.86 -8.57
C ASP A 24 1.26 -24.39 -8.17
N ILE A 25 1.75 -23.50 -9.04
CA ILE A 25 1.69 -22.04 -8.87
C ILE A 25 0.25 -21.58 -8.68
N LYS A 26 -0.70 -22.12 -9.45
CA LYS A 26 -2.09 -21.68 -9.41
C LYS A 26 -2.70 -21.95 -8.06
N ARG A 27 -2.60 -23.18 -7.57
CA ARG A 27 -3.16 -23.56 -6.26
C ARG A 27 -2.44 -22.89 -5.10
N TRP A 28 -1.12 -22.75 -5.19
CA TRP A 28 -0.34 -22.09 -4.14
C TRP A 28 -0.73 -20.62 -4.01
N LEU A 29 -0.79 -19.89 -5.11
CA LEU A 29 -1.08 -18.47 -5.13
C LEU A 29 -2.49 -18.20 -4.62
N THR A 30 -3.49 -18.91 -5.15
CA THR A 30 -4.90 -18.69 -4.75
C THR A 30 -5.15 -19.01 -3.28
N ARG A 31 -4.50 -20.04 -2.74
CA ARG A 31 -4.54 -20.38 -1.32
C ARG A 31 -3.84 -19.32 -0.46
N GLY A 32 -2.69 -18.81 -0.88
CA GLY A 32 -1.97 -17.75 -0.19
C GLY A 32 -2.80 -16.47 -0.09
N LEU A 33 -3.36 -16.01 -1.22
CA LEU A 33 -4.26 -14.85 -1.24
C LEU A 33 -5.48 -15.06 -0.35
N LYS A 34 -6.11 -16.24 -0.41
CA LYS A 34 -7.28 -16.57 0.40
C LYS A 34 -6.99 -16.58 1.91
N ALA A 35 -5.81 -17.07 2.31
CA ALA A 35 -5.40 -17.09 3.72
C ALA A 35 -5.12 -15.69 4.28
N HIS A 36 -4.84 -14.72 3.41
CA HIS A 36 -4.58 -13.32 3.75
C HIS A 36 -5.61 -12.38 3.10
N ALA A 37 -6.82 -12.89 2.89
CA ALA A 37 -7.93 -12.15 2.33
C ALA A 37 -8.30 -10.96 3.22
N PHE A 38 -8.90 -9.94 2.61
CA PHE A 38 -9.41 -8.79 3.35
C PHE A 38 -10.51 -9.20 4.34
N GLU A 39 -10.33 -8.79 5.59
CA GLU A 39 -11.34 -8.88 6.64
C GLU A 39 -11.80 -7.46 7.03
N PRO A 40 -13.11 -7.17 7.02
CA PRO A 40 -13.61 -5.86 7.41
C PRO A 40 -13.25 -5.50 8.86
N ILE A 41 -13.08 -4.19 9.11
CA ILE A 41 -12.85 -3.66 10.45
C ILE A 41 -13.98 -4.09 11.41
N ASP A 42 -13.61 -4.74 12.52
CA ASP A 42 -14.55 -4.94 13.62
C ASP A 42 -14.84 -3.60 14.31
N ARG A 43 -16.08 -3.12 14.18
CA ARG A 43 -16.51 -1.85 14.79
C ARG A 43 -16.53 -1.90 16.32
N ARG A 44 -16.47 -3.11 16.91
CA ARG A 44 -16.36 -3.30 18.36
C ARG A 44 -14.92 -3.28 18.85
N SER A 45 -13.94 -3.53 17.98
CA SER A 45 -12.52 -3.43 18.31
C SER A 45 -12.03 -1.98 18.26
N GLU A 46 -10.81 -1.74 18.75
CA GLU A 46 -10.12 -0.45 18.66
C GLU A 46 -9.43 -0.23 17.30
N ASP A 47 -9.51 -1.19 16.37
CA ASP A 47 -8.75 -1.16 15.12
C ASP A 47 -9.29 -0.10 14.15
N ASP A 48 -8.54 0.97 13.93
CA ASP A 48 -8.92 2.03 12.98
C ASP A 48 -8.55 1.69 11.51
N ARG A 49 -8.02 0.48 11.25
CA ARG A 49 -7.53 0.07 9.92
C ARG A 49 -7.69 -1.43 9.73
N ALA A 50 -8.07 -1.84 8.51
CA ALA A 50 -7.98 -3.23 8.06
C ALA A 50 -7.41 -3.27 6.64
N ALA A 51 -6.68 -4.33 6.32
CA ALA A 51 -6.09 -4.49 5.00
C ALA A 51 -5.94 -5.97 4.63
N GLY A 52 -6.06 -6.28 3.35
CA GLY A 52 -5.91 -7.64 2.84
C GLY A 52 -6.21 -7.77 1.35
N PHE A 53 -6.04 -8.98 0.82
CA PHE A 53 -6.25 -9.24 -0.61
C PHE A 53 -7.74 -9.30 -0.96
N VAL A 54 -8.08 -8.83 -2.15
CA VAL A 54 -9.42 -8.90 -2.75
C VAL A 54 -9.32 -9.24 -4.26
N GLU A 55 -10.44 -9.66 -4.85
CA GLU A 55 -10.54 -9.86 -6.30
C GLU A 55 -10.28 -8.55 -7.07
N LEU A 56 -9.70 -8.65 -8.27
CA LEU A 56 -9.37 -7.51 -9.12
C LEU A 56 -10.61 -6.67 -9.49
N GLU A 57 -11.66 -7.33 -9.96
CA GLU A 57 -12.85 -6.65 -10.49
C GLU A 57 -13.91 -6.35 -9.42
N ASN A 58 -13.81 -6.99 -8.25
CA ASN A 58 -14.75 -6.83 -7.14
C ASN A 58 -14.02 -6.74 -5.80
N ALA A 59 -13.82 -5.53 -5.31
CA ALA A 59 -13.12 -5.26 -4.04
C ALA A 59 -13.88 -5.69 -2.77
N ASP A 60 -15.12 -6.18 -2.89
CA ASP A 60 -15.87 -6.80 -1.80
C ASP A 60 -15.78 -8.34 -1.82
N ALA A 61 -15.18 -8.93 -2.87
CA ALA A 61 -15.00 -10.36 -3.00
C ALA A 61 -13.60 -10.81 -2.55
N VAL A 62 -13.58 -11.94 -1.86
CA VAL A 62 -12.36 -12.61 -1.36
C VAL A 62 -12.22 -14.03 -1.92
N ASP A 63 -12.79 -14.26 -3.11
CA ASP A 63 -12.66 -15.53 -3.82
C ASP A 63 -11.61 -15.44 -4.93
N PHE A 64 -10.53 -16.19 -4.73
CA PHE A 64 -9.38 -16.22 -5.63
C PHE A 64 -9.41 -17.47 -6.51
N SER A 65 -10.53 -17.80 -7.15
CA SER A 65 -10.53 -18.93 -8.08
C SER A 65 -9.51 -18.71 -9.22
N ALA A 66 -8.95 -19.79 -9.78
CA ALA A 66 -7.89 -19.66 -10.79
C ALA A 66 -8.35 -18.87 -12.03
N GLY A 67 -9.63 -18.94 -12.40
CA GLY A 67 -10.19 -18.18 -13.52
C GLY A 67 -10.36 -16.68 -13.24
N ARG A 68 -10.39 -16.27 -11.97
CA ARG A 68 -10.47 -14.86 -11.55
C ARG A 68 -9.11 -14.21 -11.35
N VAL A 69 -8.08 -15.02 -11.08
CA VAL A 69 -6.73 -14.51 -10.79
C VAL A 69 -5.84 -14.55 -12.02
N PHE A 70 -5.95 -15.60 -12.85
CA PHE A 70 -4.99 -15.80 -13.95
C PHE A 70 -5.55 -15.33 -15.30
N TYR A 71 -4.86 -14.37 -15.91
CA TYR A 71 -5.13 -13.80 -17.21
C TYR A 71 -3.92 -14.02 -18.12
N GLY A 72 -3.92 -15.13 -18.85
CA GLY A 72 -2.75 -15.56 -19.63
C GLY A 72 -1.55 -15.81 -18.72
N GLU A 73 -0.46 -15.07 -18.94
CA GLU A 73 0.78 -15.15 -18.16
C GLU A 73 0.73 -14.34 -16.85
N TYR A 74 -0.34 -13.57 -16.63
CA TYR A 74 -0.46 -12.68 -15.47
C TYR A 74 -1.32 -13.31 -14.38
N ALA A 75 -0.88 -13.15 -13.13
CA ALA A 75 -1.75 -13.20 -11.96
C ALA A 75 -2.14 -11.76 -11.59
N LEU A 76 -3.43 -11.49 -11.53
CA LEU A 76 -4.01 -10.19 -11.24
C LEU A 76 -4.93 -10.30 -10.02
N PHE A 77 -4.78 -9.38 -9.08
CA PHE A 77 -5.59 -9.25 -7.87
C PHE A 77 -5.37 -7.86 -7.29
N SER A 78 -6.09 -7.51 -6.24
CA SER A 78 -5.95 -6.20 -5.60
C SER A 78 -5.74 -6.32 -4.10
N PHE A 79 -5.23 -5.26 -3.50
CA PHE A 79 -5.07 -5.11 -2.07
C PHE A 79 -5.95 -3.96 -1.59
N ARG A 80 -6.88 -4.28 -0.71
CA ARG A 80 -7.82 -3.31 -0.13
C ARG A 80 -7.31 -2.86 1.23
N ILE A 81 -7.39 -1.56 1.46
CA ILE A 81 -7.09 -0.92 2.73
C ILE A 81 -8.30 -0.08 3.13
N ASP A 82 -8.93 -0.47 4.23
CA ASP A 82 -9.98 0.29 4.88
C ASP A 82 -9.40 1.05 6.07
N SER A 83 -9.78 2.32 6.23
CA SER A 83 -9.38 3.14 7.37
C SER A 83 -10.58 3.88 7.95
N LEU A 84 -10.83 3.65 9.23
CA LEU A 84 -11.92 4.26 9.98
C LEU A 84 -11.36 5.37 10.85
N LYS A 85 -11.54 6.63 10.43
CA LYS A 85 -11.06 7.79 11.18
C LYS A 85 -12.24 8.67 11.57
N VAL A 86 -12.41 8.87 12.89
CA VAL A 86 -13.36 9.86 13.40
C VAL A 86 -12.84 11.26 13.06
N PRO A 87 -13.60 12.08 12.30
CA PRO A 87 -13.17 13.45 11.98
C PRO A 87 -13.05 14.30 13.24
N ALA A 88 -11.94 15.03 13.36
CA ALA A 88 -11.68 15.87 14.54
C ALA A 88 -12.76 16.96 14.73
N ALA A 89 -13.33 17.47 13.63
CA ALA A 89 -14.42 18.43 13.68
C ALA A 89 -15.70 17.84 14.30
N ALA A 90 -16.08 16.62 13.90
CA ALA A 90 -17.22 15.91 14.47
C ALA A 90 -17.01 15.62 15.96
N MET A 91 -15.80 15.22 16.33
CA MET A 91 -15.43 14.99 17.73
C MET A 91 -15.57 16.25 18.59
N LYS A 92 -15.07 17.39 18.10
CA LYS A 92 -15.16 18.68 18.80
C LYS A 92 -16.61 19.14 18.95
N ALA A 93 -17.42 19.00 17.91
CA ALA A 93 -18.82 19.40 17.92
C ALA A 93 -19.63 18.60 18.95
N GLU A 94 -19.50 17.28 18.97
CA GLU A 94 -20.23 16.44 19.94
C GLU A 94 -19.74 16.64 21.37
N LEU A 95 -18.44 16.85 21.59
CA LEU A 95 -17.90 17.13 22.91
C LEU A 95 -18.37 18.49 23.46
N ALA A 96 -18.53 19.49 22.58
CA ALA A 96 -19.07 20.79 22.96
C ALA A 96 -20.55 20.70 23.37
N LYS A 97 -21.37 19.97 22.60
CA LYS A 97 -22.77 19.69 22.96
C LYS A 97 -22.88 18.97 24.30
N TRP A 98 -22.09 17.92 24.49
CA TRP A 98 -22.06 17.18 25.76
C TRP A 98 -21.67 18.07 26.93
N SER A 99 -20.66 18.93 26.76
CA SER A 99 -20.20 19.83 27.83
C SER A 99 -21.27 20.86 28.22
N ALA A 100 -21.98 21.42 27.24
CA ALA A 100 -23.08 22.36 27.49
C ALA A 100 -24.24 21.67 28.24
N ASN A 101 -24.61 20.45 27.84
CA ASN A 101 -25.65 19.68 28.54
C ASN A 101 -25.22 19.33 29.96
N PHE A 102 -23.96 18.93 30.17
CA PHE A 102 -23.44 18.62 31.50
C PHE A 102 -23.50 19.83 32.43
N GLU A 103 -23.09 21.00 31.95
CA GLU A 103 -23.13 22.26 32.72
C GLU A 103 -24.57 22.64 33.09
N GLN A 104 -25.52 22.45 32.16
CA GLN A 104 -26.94 22.70 32.43
C GLN A 104 -27.52 21.74 33.48
N GLU A 105 -27.12 20.48 33.48
CA GLU A 105 -27.65 19.45 34.40
C GLU A 105 -27.00 19.49 35.79
N ASN A 106 -25.72 19.86 35.89
CA ASN A 106 -24.93 19.76 37.12
C ASN A 106 -24.60 21.11 37.76
N ASP A 107 -24.99 22.22 37.12
CA ASP A 107 -24.71 23.61 37.54
C ASP A 107 -23.21 23.87 37.79
N ARG A 108 -22.34 23.14 37.09
CA ARG A 108 -20.88 23.26 37.16
C ARG A 108 -20.21 22.75 35.88
N PRO A 109 -19.00 23.23 35.55
CA PRO A 109 -18.21 22.65 34.48
C PRO A 109 -17.83 21.20 34.76
N ALA A 110 -17.77 20.40 33.70
CA ALA A 110 -17.26 19.03 33.77
C ALA A 110 -15.76 19.03 34.15
N SER A 111 -15.42 18.16 35.10
CA SER A 111 -14.05 17.89 35.51
C SER A 111 -13.25 17.22 34.39
N ARG A 112 -11.93 17.16 34.55
CA ARG A 112 -11.04 16.51 33.58
C ARG A 112 -11.34 15.02 33.41
N GLY A 113 -11.71 14.32 34.50
CA GLY A 113 -12.08 12.91 34.47
C GLY A 113 -13.36 12.68 33.66
N GLU A 114 -14.41 13.47 33.94
CA GLU A 114 -15.70 13.39 33.24
C GLU A 114 -15.55 13.68 31.74
N LYS A 115 -14.80 14.72 31.37
CA LYS A 115 -14.49 15.03 29.97
C LYS A 115 -13.76 13.89 29.27
N THR A 116 -12.87 13.18 29.97
CA THR A 116 -12.13 12.04 29.40
C THR A 116 -13.04 10.86 29.13
N GLN A 117 -13.93 10.53 30.08
CA GLN A 117 -14.93 9.47 29.90
C GLN A 117 -15.91 9.79 28.76
N ALA A 118 -16.43 11.01 28.72
CA ALA A 118 -17.30 11.47 27.65
C ALA A 118 -16.61 11.41 26.28
N LYS A 119 -15.34 11.82 26.22
CA LYS A 119 -14.54 11.74 24.99
C LYS A 119 -14.41 10.29 24.50
N ALA A 120 -14.22 9.31 25.38
CA ALA A 120 -14.17 7.90 24.97
C ALA A 120 -15.52 7.41 24.43
N GLN A 121 -16.62 7.72 25.13
CA GLN A 121 -17.97 7.34 24.71
C GLN A 121 -18.38 7.98 23.37
N ILE A 122 -18.13 9.28 23.21
CA ILE A 122 -18.41 10.02 21.97
C ILE A 122 -17.55 9.47 20.82
N LYS A 123 -16.26 9.17 21.06
CA LYS A 123 -15.39 8.56 20.06
C LYS A 123 -15.99 7.23 19.57
N GLN A 124 -16.42 6.36 20.49
CA GLN A 124 -17.00 5.07 20.14
C GLN A 124 -18.31 5.23 19.37
N MET A 125 -19.21 6.12 19.83
CA MET A 125 -20.46 6.43 19.14
C MET A 125 -20.21 6.91 17.70
N LEU A 126 -19.27 7.85 17.51
CA LEU A 126 -18.94 8.38 16.19
C LEU A 126 -18.28 7.31 15.31
N ARG A 127 -17.43 6.45 15.87
CA ARG A 127 -16.78 5.34 15.17
C ARG A 127 -17.81 4.33 14.64
N THR A 128 -18.82 3.95 15.42
CA THR A 128 -19.86 3.01 14.97
C THR A 128 -20.67 3.54 13.77
N ARG A 129 -20.85 4.87 13.69
CA ARG A 129 -21.59 5.55 12.62
C ARG A 129 -20.71 5.89 11.40
N ALA A 130 -19.40 5.96 11.58
CA ALA A 130 -18.49 6.35 10.51
C ALA A 130 -18.41 5.26 9.43
N THR A 131 -18.34 5.70 8.17
CA THR A 131 -18.07 4.81 7.03
C THR A 131 -16.55 4.74 6.82
N PRO A 132 -15.95 3.55 6.75
CA PRO A 132 -14.53 3.43 6.45
C PRO A 132 -14.19 4.08 5.10
N ARG A 133 -13.03 4.72 5.03
CA ARG A 133 -12.44 5.11 3.74
C ARG A 133 -11.74 3.90 3.15
N THR A 134 -12.19 3.47 1.98
CA THR A 134 -11.59 2.37 1.23
C THR A 134 -10.58 2.88 0.21
N ASN A 135 -9.45 2.20 0.10
CA ASN A 135 -8.46 2.38 -0.95
C ASN A 135 -8.11 1.00 -1.52
N VAL A 136 -8.26 0.82 -2.83
CA VAL A 136 -8.00 -0.45 -3.52
C VAL A 136 -6.85 -0.23 -4.49
N LEU A 137 -5.85 -1.09 -4.41
CA LEU A 137 -4.59 -0.95 -5.13
C LEU A 137 -4.31 -2.26 -5.85
N ASP A 138 -4.20 -2.19 -7.17
CA ASP A 138 -4.05 -3.38 -7.98
C ASP A 138 -2.61 -3.90 -7.90
N VAL A 139 -2.48 -5.20 -8.15
CA VAL A 139 -1.22 -5.91 -8.28
C VAL A 139 -1.27 -6.74 -9.56
N SER A 140 -0.28 -6.57 -10.42
CA SER A 140 -0.09 -7.40 -11.61
C SER A 140 1.23 -8.11 -11.55
N TRP A 141 1.20 -9.44 -11.67
CA TRP A 141 2.40 -10.27 -11.61
C TRP A 141 2.51 -11.17 -12.83
N ASN A 142 3.46 -10.88 -13.70
CA ASN A 142 3.79 -11.73 -14.84
C ASN A 142 4.59 -12.95 -14.36
N GLN A 143 3.99 -14.13 -14.50
CA GLN A 143 4.55 -15.41 -14.02
C GLN A 143 5.70 -15.92 -14.91
N THR A 144 5.80 -15.47 -16.15
CA THR A 144 6.87 -15.87 -17.08
C THR A 144 8.15 -15.07 -16.82
N THR A 145 8.03 -13.75 -16.70
CA THR A 145 9.17 -12.82 -16.51
C THR A 145 9.49 -12.56 -15.04
N GLN A 146 8.64 -13.03 -14.12
CA GLN A 146 8.75 -12.78 -12.68
C GLN A 146 8.79 -11.30 -12.32
N GLN A 147 8.13 -10.46 -13.13
CA GLN A 147 7.98 -9.04 -12.87
C GLN A 147 6.62 -8.76 -12.23
N MET A 148 6.64 -8.06 -11.11
CA MET A 148 5.44 -7.60 -10.42
C MET A 148 5.37 -6.08 -10.42
N GLN A 149 4.18 -5.56 -10.69
CA GLN A 149 3.84 -4.16 -10.54
C GLN A 149 2.80 -4.00 -9.44
N ILE A 150 3.06 -3.08 -8.52
CA ILE A 150 2.09 -2.61 -7.53
C ILE A 150 1.63 -1.24 -8.00
N TRP A 151 0.33 -1.08 -8.25
CA TRP A 151 -0.25 0.13 -8.84
C TRP A 151 -0.44 1.24 -7.80
N ALA A 152 0.67 1.64 -7.17
CA ALA A 152 0.77 2.62 -6.12
C ALA A 152 2.08 3.41 -6.20
N ALA A 153 2.06 4.68 -5.75
CA ALA A 153 3.25 5.54 -5.60
C ALA A 153 3.70 5.74 -4.16
N SER A 154 2.80 5.59 -3.19
CA SER A 154 3.16 5.84 -1.78
C SER A 154 4.08 4.75 -1.29
N ARG A 155 5.34 5.09 -0.95
CA ARG A 155 6.33 4.15 -0.42
C ARG A 155 5.77 3.31 0.74
N LYS A 156 5.07 3.94 1.68
CA LYS A 156 4.44 3.27 2.83
C LYS A 156 3.43 2.20 2.39
N VAL A 157 2.58 2.53 1.40
CA VAL A 157 1.55 1.61 0.90
C VAL A 157 2.18 0.47 0.11
N VAL A 158 3.20 0.76 -0.70
CA VAL A 158 3.96 -0.24 -1.45
C VAL A 158 4.63 -1.23 -0.50
N GLU A 159 5.28 -0.73 0.55
CA GLU A 159 5.93 -1.56 1.58
C GLU A 159 4.91 -2.44 2.34
N GLU A 160 3.74 -1.89 2.69
CA GLU A 160 2.65 -2.65 3.32
C GLU A 160 2.16 -3.80 2.42
N ILE A 161 2.02 -3.56 1.11
CA ILE A 161 1.63 -4.60 0.13
C ILE A 161 2.74 -5.64 -0.03
N ILE A 162 4.00 -5.22 -0.10
CA ILE A 162 5.15 -6.13 -0.17
C ILE A 162 5.13 -7.07 1.04
N ILE A 163 5.04 -6.54 2.26
CA ILE A 163 4.99 -7.35 3.48
C ILE A 163 3.82 -8.34 3.44
N ALA A 164 2.64 -7.90 2.99
CA ALA A 164 1.48 -8.79 2.85
C ALA A 164 1.75 -9.93 1.84
N LEU A 165 2.41 -9.64 0.72
CA LEU A 165 2.78 -10.63 -0.30
C LEU A 165 3.87 -11.59 0.19
N GLU A 166 4.89 -11.08 0.89
CA GLU A 166 5.94 -11.88 1.50
C GLU A 166 5.36 -12.87 2.52
N ASN A 167 4.40 -12.41 3.34
CA ASN A 167 3.72 -13.27 4.31
C ASN A 167 2.82 -14.31 3.64
N ALA A 168 2.04 -13.90 2.63
CA ALA A 168 1.08 -14.79 1.98
C ALA A 168 1.72 -15.83 1.05
N LEU A 169 2.84 -15.46 0.43
CA LEU A 169 3.43 -16.21 -0.66
C LEU A 169 4.90 -16.58 -0.39
N SER A 170 5.57 -16.10 0.65
CA SER A 170 7.02 -16.36 0.85
C SER A 170 7.86 -15.93 -0.37
N LEU A 171 7.60 -14.71 -0.85
CA LEU A 171 8.32 -14.08 -1.95
C LEU A 171 9.46 -13.20 -1.44
N LYS A 172 10.37 -12.83 -2.33
CA LYS A 172 11.37 -11.77 -2.15
C LYS A 172 11.23 -10.75 -3.28
N PHE A 173 11.41 -9.48 -2.94
CA PHE A 173 11.23 -8.37 -3.87
C PHE A 173 12.54 -7.64 -4.09
N VAL A 174 12.93 -7.52 -5.36
CA VAL A 174 14.08 -6.71 -5.78
C VAL A 174 13.56 -5.56 -6.64
N GLY A 175 13.81 -4.32 -6.21
CA GLY A 175 13.38 -3.14 -6.96
C GLY A 175 14.01 -3.10 -8.35
N LEU A 176 13.19 -2.87 -9.38
CA LEU A 176 13.68 -2.71 -10.75
C LEU A 176 14.23 -1.30 -10.98
N THR A 177 15.45 -1.06 -10.47
CA THR A 177 16.22 0.15 -10.71
C THR A 177 17.16 -0.04 -11.91
N PRO A 178 17.62 1.04 -12.58
CA PRO A 178 18.60 0.93 -13.66
C PRO A 178 19.86 0.15 -13.24
N ALA A 179 20.37 0.38 -12.04
CA ALA A 179 21.52 -0.34 -11.50
C ALA A 179 21.23 -1.84 -11.32
N ALA A 180 20.07 -2.20 -10.75
CA ALA A 180 19.69 -3.61 -10.58
C ALA A 180 19.52 -4.32 -11.94
N ILE A 181 18.99 -3.63 -12.94
CA ILE A 181 18.89 -4.15 -14.31
C ILE A 181 20.29 -4.36 -14.89
N ALA A 182 21.18 -3.36 -14.79
CA ALA A 182 22.54 -3.41 -15.29
C ALA A 182 23.35 -4.58 -14.68
N GLN A 183 23.26 -4.78 -13.36
CA GLN A 183 23.89 -5.91 -12.68
C GLN A 183 23.38 -7.26 -13.21
N THR A 184 22.07 -7.37 -13.47
CA THR A 184 21.48 -8.61 -14.02
C THR A 184 21.91 -8.86 -15.46
N SER A 185 22.24 -7.81 -16.22
CA SER A 185 22.74 -7.90 -17.59
C SER A 185 24.23 -8.28 -17.67
N GLY A 186 24.87 -8.58 -16.54
CA GLY A 186 26.28 -9.01 -16.49
C GLY A 186 27.30 -7.86 -16.50
N LEU A 187 26.86 -6.63 -16.23
CA LEU A 187 27.79 -5.51 -16.01
C LEU A 187 28.43 -5.66 -14.62
N ASP A 188 29.75 -5.44 -14.59
CA ASP A 188 30.53 -5.52 -13.36
C ASP A 188 30.05 -4.49 -12.32
N GLU A 189 30.00 -4.89 -11.05
CA GLU A 189 29.51 -4.06 -9.95
C GLU A 189 30.37 -2.80 -9.78
N GLY A 190 31.66 -2.87 -10.10
CA GLY A 190 32.57 -1.72 -10.14
C GLY A 190 32.21 -0.67 -11.20
N ALA A 191 31.50 -1.06 -12.27
CA ALA A 191 31.05 -0.16 -13.32
C ALA A 191 29.66 0.47 -13.03
N LEU A 192 28.98 0.05 -11.97
CA LEU A 192 27.66 0.57 -11.56
C LEU A 192 27.76 1.78 -10.63
N GLY A 193 28.97 2.08 -10.13
CA GLY A 193 29.26 3.30 -9.39
C GLY A 193 29.14 4.55 -10.29
N PRO A 194 28.92 5.73 -9.70
CA PRO A 194 28.91 6.96 -10.47
C PRO A 194 30.30 7.20 -11.08
N THR A 195 30.36 7.55 -12.37
CA THR A 195 31.62 7.83 -13.06
C THR A 195 32.29 9.08 -12.49
N ALA A 196 33.61 9.18 -12.64
CA ALA A 196 34.38 10.35 -12.16
C ALA A 196 33.86 11.67 -12.76
N GLU A 197 33.34 11.65 -14.00
CA GLU A 197 32.70 12.84 -14.59
C GLU A 197 31.37 13.17 -13.91
N LEU A 198 30.57 12.17 -13.54
CA LEU A 198 29.28 12.36 -12.88
C LEU A 198 29.41 12.98 -11.47
N ILE A 199 30.48 12.64 -10.74
CA ILE A 199 30.77 13.19 -9.39
C ILE A 199 31.71 14.39 -9.43
N GLY A 200 32.08 14.87 -10.62
CA GLY A 200 32.88 16.09 -10.80
C GLY A 200 34.35 15.96 -10.38
N MET A 201 34.90 14.75 -10.37
CA MET A 201 36.31 14.50 -10.00
C MET A 201 37.28 14.68 -11.17
N ASP A 202 36.81 14.56 -12.42
CA ASP A 202 37.63 14.70 -13.64
C ASP A 202 37.21 15.89 -14.53
N LEU A 203 36.42 16.82 -14.02
CA LEU A 203 36.16 18.07 -14.76
C LEU A 203 37.41 18.96 -14.66
N PRO A 204 38.12 19.26 -15.76
CA PRO A 204 39.09 20.35 -15.72
C PRO A 204 38.32 21.62 -15.37
N ALA A 205 38.89 22.44 -14.47
CA ALA A 205 38.25 23.65 -13.90
C ALA A 205 37.80 24.71 -14.95
N THR A 206 38.00 24.44 -16.24
CA THR A 206 37.76 25.32 -17.38
C THR A 206 37.05 24.61 -18.56
N ALA A 207 36.38 23.47 -18.37
CA ALA A 207 35.60 22.87 -19.45
C ALA A 207 34.38 23.74 -19.79
N GLU A 208 34.53 24.64 -20.77
CA GLU A 208 33.40 25.32 -21.40
C GLU A 208 32.48 24.28 -22.05
N VAL A 209 31.22 24.30 -21.64
CA VAL A 209 30.17 23.45 -22.19
C VAL A 209 29.82 24.02 -23.57
N ALA A 210 30.30 23.40 -24.64
CA ALA A 210 29.92 23.78 -25.99
C ALA A 210 28.44 23.46 -26.20
N HIS A 211 27.60 24.48 -26.15
CA HIS A 211 26.21 24.38 -26.61
C HIS A 211 26.25 24.18 -28.12
N GLY A 212 25.87 22.99 -28.59
CA GLY A 212 25.75 22.70 -30.02
C GLY A 212 24.85 23.73 -30.70
N GLU A 213 25.30 24.25 -31.84
CA GLU A 213 24.54 25.20 -32.66
C GLU A 213 23.20 24.57 -33.07
N ALA A 214 22.14 25.37 -32.91
CA ALA A 214 20.74 25.00 -33.08
C ALA A 214 20.35 24.68 -34.54
#